data_AF-A0A3P7JKE8-F1
#
_entry.id   AF-A0A3P7JKE8-F1
#
_cell.length_a   1.000
_cell.length_b   1.000
_cell.length_c   1.000
_cell.angle_alpha   90.00
_cell.angle_beta   90.00
_cell.angle_gamma   90.00
#
_symmetry.space_group_name_H-M   'P 1'
#
loop_
_entity.id
_entity.type
_entity.pdbx_description
1 polymer ?
#
loop_
_entity_poly.entity_id
_entity_poly.type
_entity_poly.pdbx_seq_one_letter_code
_entity_poly.pdbx_strand_id
1 'polypeptide(L)'
;MIYLNSKLREQLKIGLDSASRIFQNLNGVTDDVELQFDEDTGAALAYNAAYNTHPAILHGNGPSKSHLNYLANYIPGRWSSVSGCAFCGKKQKLDLSVGIYRDYSKFEKLFDEIIFTCVNDYDIRR
;
A
#
# COMPACT_ATOMS: atom_id res chain seq x y z
N MET A 1 2.12 -28.08 -14.14
CA MET A 1 1.46 -27.05 -13.32
C MET A 1 0.84 -27.74 -12.09
N ILE A 2 1.38 -27.53 -10.89
CA ILE A 2 1.04 -28.31 -9.68
C ILE A 2 -0.43 -28.13 -9.26
N TYR A 3 -0.92 -26.88 -9.21
CA TYR A 3 -2.28 -26.57 -8.78
C TYR A 3 -3.38 -27.13 -9.71
N LEU A 4 -3.13 -27.19 -11.02
CA LEU A 4 -4.11 -27.71 -11.97
C LEU A 4 -4.23 -29.25 -11.95
N ASN A 5 -3.28 -29.95 -11.34
CA ASN A 5 -3.39 -31.40 -11.14
C ASN A 5 -4.26 -31.66 -9.90
N SER A 6 -5.48 -32.17 -10.10
CA SER A 6 -6.45 -32.42 -9.01
C SER A 6 -5.89 -33.35 -7.93
N LYS A 7 -5.28 -34.47 -8.34
CA LYS A 7 -4.67 -35.44 -7.43
C LYS A 7 -3.61 -34.78 -6.55
N LEU A 8 -2.70 -34.01 -7.14
CA LEU A 8 -1.62 -33.37 -6.41
C LEU A 8 -2.14 -32.21 -5.53
N ARG A 9 -3.13 -31.44 -6.02
CA ARG A 9 -3.78 -30.36 -5.27
C ARG A 9 -4.47 -30.88 -4.00
N GLU A 10 -5.20 -31.98 -4.10
CA GLU A 10 -5.89 -32.62 -2.97
C GLU A 10 -4.89 -33.24 -2.00
N GLN A 11 -3.89 -33.96 -2.50
CA GLN A 11 -2.86 -34.59 -1.67
C GLN A 11 -2.03 -33.58 -0.87
N LEU A 12 -1.68 -32.45 -1.49
CA LEU A 12 -0.91 -31.38 -0.85
C LEU A 12 -1.78 -30.33 -0.14
N LYS A 13 -3.11 -30.46 -0.19
CA LYS A 13 -4.09 -29.53 0.39
C LYS A 13 -3.89 -28.07 -0.07
N ILE A 14 -3.64 -27.88 -1.36
CA ILE A 14 -3.40 -26.55 -1.93
C ILE A 14 -4.74 -25.83 -2.16
N GLY A 15 -4.92 -24.68 -1.50
CA GLY A 15 -6.06 -23.78 -1.68
C GLY A 15 -5.67 -22.45 -2.33
N LEU A 16 -6.68 -21.73 -2.82
CA LEU A 16 -6.55 -20.32 -3.22
C LEU A 16 -7.45 -19.47 -2.34
N ASP A 17 -6.96 -18.28 -1.99
CA ASP A 17 -7.72 -17.29 -1.24
C ASP A 17 -8.64 -16.50 -2.17
N SER A 18 -9.72 -17.14 -2.62
CA SER A 18 -10.62 -16.57 -3.64
C SER A 18 -11.42 -15.35 -3.16
N ALA A 19 -11.48 -15.11 -1.85
CA ALA A 19 -12.23 -14.00 -1.25
C ALA A 19 -11.31 -12.93 -0.65
N SER A 20 -10.01 -12.98 -0.94
CA SER A 20 -9.02 -12.01 -0.46
C SER A 20 -9.08 -11.76 1.06
N ARG A 21 -9.14 -12.84 1.84
CA ARG A 21 -9.09 -12.75 3.31
C ARG A 21 -7.66 -12.52 3.81
N ILE A 22 -6.69 -13.02 3.08
CA ILE A 22 -5.26 -12.95 3.40
C ILE A 22 -4.54 -12.14 2.31
N PHE A 23 -4.78 -12.44 1.04
CA PHE A 23 -4.06 -11.87 -0.09
C PHE A 23 -4.98 -11.03 -0.99
N GLN A 24 -4.63 -9.76 -1.15
CA GLN A 24 -5.27 -8.87 -2.11
C GLN A 24 -4.29 -8.54 -3.24
N ASN A 25 -4.53 -9.12 -4.41
CA ASN A 25 -3.89 -8.64 -5.64
C ASN A 25 -4.66 -7.42 -6.14
N LEU A 26 -3.98 -6.34 -6.52
CA LEU A 26 -4.64 -5.08 -6.90
C LEU A 26 -4.89 -4.97 -8.41
N ASN A 27 -4.20 -5.74 -9.25
CA ASN A 27 -4.42 -5.67 -10.70
C ASN A 27 -5.84 -6.11 -11.07
N GLY A 28 -6.60 -5.21 -11.71
CA GLY A 28 -7.96 -5.47 -12.18
C GLY A 28 -9.06 -5.38 -11.12
N VAL A 29 -8.72 -4.98 -9.88
CA VAL A 29 -9.67 -4.86 -8.76
C VAL A 29 -9.40 -3.61 -7.90
N THR A 30 -8.76 -2.59 -8.46
CA THR A 30 -8.45 -1.34 -7.74
C THR A 30 -9.69 -0.59 -7.30
N ASP A 31 -10.81 -0.73 -8.02
CA ASP A 31 -12.05 0.01 -7.74
C ASP A 31 -12.82 -0.57 -6.54
N ASP A 32 -12.53 -1.82 -6.16
CA ASP A 32 -13.17 -2.51 -5.03
C ASP A 32 -12.33 -2.46 -3.74
N VAL A 33 -11.14 -1.82 -3.80
CA VAL A 33 -10.21 -1.73 -2.66
C VAL A 33 -10.12 -0.30 -2.18
N GLU A 34 -10.53 -0.07 -0.94
CA GLU A 34 -10.56 1.25 -0.32
C GLU A 34 -9.87 1.27 1.05
N LEU A 35 -9.65 2.49 1.56
CA LEU A 35 -9.16 2.69 2.93
C LEU A 35 -10.36 2.80 3.86
N GLN A 36 -10.44 1.90 4.84
CA GLN A 36 -11.37 2.02 5.95
C GLN A 36 -10.62 2.48 7.18
N PHE A 37 -11.16 3.50 7.86
CA PHE A 37 -10.60 4.01 9.09
C PHE A 37 -11.34 3.39 10.27
N ASP A 38 -10.57 2.81 11.18
CA ASP A 38 -11.08 2.32 12.46
C ASP A 38 -11.60 3.50 13.29
N GLU A 39 -12.83 3.41 13.80
CA GLU A 39 -13.48 4.52 14.50
C GLU A 39 -12.82 4.85 15.84
N ASP A 40 -12.27 3.84 16.53
CA ASP A 40 -11.69 3.98 17.86
C ASP A 40 -10.25 4.52 17.80
N THR A 41 -9.44 3.98 16.89
CA THR A 41 -8.00 4.28 16.78
C THR A 41 -7.67 5.29 15.69
N GLY A 42 -8.59 5.51 14.74
CA GLY A 42 -8.36 6.29 13.52
C GLY A 42 -7.37 5.65 12.55
N ALA A 43 -6.96 4.39 12.78
CA ALA A 43 -6.00 3.71 11.93
C ALA A 43 -6.63 3.32 10.59
N ALA A 44 -5.90 3.54 9.50
CA ALA A 44 -6.31 3.09 8.18
C ALA A 44 -6.04 1.57 8.02
N LEU A 45 -6.98 0.88 7.38
CA LEU A 45 -6.89 -0.50 6.95
C LEU A 45 -7.31 -0.59 5.48
N ALA A 46 -6.74 -1.55 4.74
CA ALA A 46 -7.28 -1.88 3.42
C ALA A 46 -8.55 -2.69 3.59
N TYR A 47 -9.56 -2.35 2.78
CA TYR A 47 -10.86 -3.00 2.80
C TYR A 47 -11.25 -3.38 1.37
N ASN A 48 -11.63 -4.65 1.18
CA ASN A 48 -12.21 -5.14 -0.07
C ASN A 48 -13.74 -5.10 0.05
N ALA A 49 -14.36 -4.16 -0.66
CA ALA A 49 -15.81 -3.96 -0.61
C ALA A 49 -16.60 -5.10 -1.26
N ALA A 50 -16.04 -5.77 -2.26
CA ALA A 50 -16.71 -6.86 -2.97
C ALA A 50 -16.91 -8.10 -2.10
N TYR A 51 -15.96 -8.39 -1.20
CA TYR A 51 -16.00 -9.57 -0.31
C TYR A 51 -16.17 -9.24 1.16
N ASN A 52 -16.20 -7.96 1.53
CA ASN A 52 -16.24 -7.48 2.91
C ASN A 52 -15.10 -8.10 3.75
N THR A 53 -13.86 -7.90 3.30
CA THR A 53 -12.65 -8.44 3.96
C THR A 53 -11.56 -7.38 4.18
N HIS A 54 -10.73 -7.61 5.18
CA HIS A 54 -9.52 -6.83 5.46
C HIS A 54 -8.28 -7.68 5.19
N PRO A 55 -7.72 -7.64 3.97
CA PRO A 55 -6.60 -8.47 3.60
C PRO A 55 -5.33 -8.12 4.41
N ALA A 56 -4.62 -9.15 4.86
CA ALA A 56 -3.35 -8.97 5.58
C ALA A 56 -2.20 -8.53 4.66
N ILE A 57 -2.22 -8.97 3.39
CA ILE A 57 -1.16 -8.71 2.41
C ILE A 57 -1.76 -8.04 1.18
N LEU A 58 -1.25 -6.86 0.86
CA LEU A 58 -1.51 -6.18 -0.40
C LEU A 58 -0.39 -6.45 -1.39
N HIS A 59 -0.78 -6.82 -2.61
CA HIS A 59 0.15 -7.05 -3.71
C HIS A 59 -0.25 -6.19 -4.91
N GLY A 60 0.50 -5.12 -5.14
CA GLY A 60 0.39 -4.29 -6.34
C GLY A 60 0.95 -4.99 -7.57
N ASN A 61 0.38 -6.10 -8.03
CA ASN A 61 0.85 -6.82 -9.22
C ASN A 61 0.57 -6.04 -10.52
N GLY A 62 1.39 -6.25 -11.56
CA GLY A 62 1.18 -5.61 -12.87
C GLY A 62 1.12 -4.07 -12.80
N PRO A 63 0.18 -3.40 -13.50
CA PRO A 63 0.05 -1.94 -13.56
C PRO A 63 -0.50 -1.27 -12.30
N SER A 64 -0.72 -2.00 -11.20
CA SER A 64 -1.36 -1.47 -9.97
C SER A 64 -0.38 -0.85 -8.95
N LYS A 65 0.89 -0.64 -9.33
CA LYS A 65 1.96 -0.12 -8.44
C LYS A 65 1.62 1.27 -7.87
N SER A 66 1.09 2.17 -8.69
CA SER A 66 0.71 3.52 -8.25
C SER A 66 -0.41 3.49 -7.20
N HIS A 67 -1.38 2.58 -7.36
CA HIS A 67 -2.45 2.40 -6.39
C HIS A 67 -1.92 1.80 -5.07
N LEU A 68 -0.99 0.85 -5.14
CA LEU A 68 -0.28 0.37 -3.94
C LEU A 68 0.46 1.51 -3.23
N ASN A 69 1.16 2.37 -3.97
CA ASN A 69 1.87 3.52 -3.39
C ASN A 69 0.90 4.49 -2.68
N TYR A 70 -0.29 4.71 -3.26
CA TYR A 70 -1.34 5.48 -2.61
C TYR A 70 -1.75 4.86 -1.27
N LEU A 71 -2.11 3.57 -1.26
CA LEU A 71 -2.52 2.86 -0.03
C LEU A 71 -1.40 2.88 1.01
N ALA A 72 -0.14 2.68 0.60
CA ALA A 72 1.04 2.65 1.45
C ALA A 72 1.34 3.98 2.17
N ASN A 73 0.72 5.09 1.78
CA ASN A 73 0.80 6.34 2.54
C ASN A 73 0.03 6.28 3.87
N TYR A 74 -0.93 5.36 3.99
CA TYR A 74 -1.81 5.24 5.14
C TYR A 74 -1.55 3.97 5.94
N ILE A 75 -1.32 2.84 5.25
CA ILE A 75 -1.27 1.52 5.88
C ILE A 75 0.11 0.82 5.78
N PRO A 76 0.43 -0.08 6.73
CA PRO A 76 -0.14 -0.13 8.07
C PRO A 76 0.48 0.96 8.95
N GLY A 77 -0.35 1.70 9.70
CA GLY A 77 0.10 2.65 10.72
C GLY A 77 0.98 3.79 10.22
N ARG A 78 0.93 4.12 8.92
CA ARG A 78 1.67 5.25 8.34
C ARG A 78 0.98 6.57 8.62
N TRP A 79 -0.34 6.56 8.59
CA TRP A 79 -1.20 7.70 8.89
C TRP A 79 -2.46 7.27 9.63
N SER A 80 -2.96 8.11 10.53
CA SER A 80 -4.26 7.93 11.19
C SER A 80 -5.04 9.24 11.23
N SER A 81 -6.36 9.17 11.29
CA SER A 81 -7.22 10.36 11.39
C SER A 81 -7.05 11.10 12.73
N VAL A 82 -6.52 10.43 13.75
CA VAL A 82 -6.33 10.97 15.10
C VAL A 82 -4.95 11.59 15.28
N SER A 83 -3.87 10.89 14.90
CA SER A 83 -2.49 11.35 15.13
C SER A 83 -1.77 11.84 13.87
N GLY A 84 -2.43 11.77 12.71
CA GLY A 84 -1.84 12.14 11.43
C GLY A 84 -0.71 11.18 11.04
N CYS A 85 0.31 11.73 10.38
CA CYS A 85 1.43 10.97 9.83
C CYS A 85 2.45 10.55 10.90
N ALA A 86 2.69 9.24 11.07
CA ALA A 86 3.57 8.69 12.10
C ALA A 86 5.08 8.88 11.82
N PHE A 87 5.46 9.22 10.58
CA PHE A 87 6.87 9.32 10.16
C PHE A 87 7.25 10.68 9.55
N CYS A 88 6.30 11.60 9.43
CA CYS A 88 6.57 12.93 8.88
C CYS A 88 7.47 13.73 9.81
N GLY A 89 8.34 14.57 9.24
CA GLY A 89 9.28 15.40 10.01
C GLY A 89 10.49 14.66 10.60
N LYS A 90 10.56 13.33 10.50
CA LYS A 90 11.74 12.54 10.89
C LYS A 90 12.86 12.55 9.84
N LYS A 91 12.58 13.06 8.64
CA LYS A 91 13.55 13.18 7.53
C LYS A 91 14.17 14.56 7.49
N GLN A 92 15.41 14.64 6.97
CA GLN A 92 16.06 15.92 6.70
C GLN A 92 15.19 16.73 5.72
N LYS A 93 15.01 18.02 6.01
CA LYS A 93 14.33 18.93 5.10
C LYS A 93 15.13 19.02 3.81
N LEU A 94 14.51 18.69 2.68
CA LEU A 94 15.13 18.85 1.38
C LEU A 94 15.16 20.35 1.05
N ASP A 95 16.35 20.91 0.92
CA ASP A 95 16.52 22.29 0.46
C ASP A 95 16.44 22.32 -1.07
N LEU A 96 15.28 22.73 -1.58
CA LEU A 96 15.01 22.84 -3.01
C LEU A 96 15.76 24.01 -3.69
N SER A 97 16.39 24.90 -2.91
CA SER A 97 17.25 25.96 -3.45
C SER A 97 18.63 25.44 -3.88
N VAL A 98 19.01 24.25 -3.40
CA VAL A 98 20.24 23.55 -3.80
C VAL A 98 19.91 22.72 -5.03
N GLY A 99 20.28 23.21 -6.22
CA GLY A 99 19.95 22.59 -7.51
C GLY A 99 20.24 21.08 -7.55
N ILE A 100 19.18 20.27 -7.61
CA ILE A 100 19.20 18.80 -7.51
C ILE A 100 19.67 18.09 -8.79
N TYR A 101 20.32 18.81 -9.71
CA TYR A 101 20.52 18.38 -11.10
C TYR A 101 21.85 17.68 -11.39
N ARG A 102 22.52 17.06 -10.41
CA ARG A 102 23.84 16.45 -10.65
C ARG A 102 24.09 15.05 -10.11
N ASP A 103 23.15 14.39 -9.44
CA ASP A 103 23.44 13.06 -8.89
C ASP A 103 22.24 12.11 -8.89
N TYR A 104 22.12 11.33 -9.97
CA TYR A 104 21.13 10.25 -10.11
C TYR A 104 21.27 9.17 -9.03
N SER A 105 22.47 8.96 -8.47
CA SER A 105 22.69 7.96 -7.41
C SER A 105 22.07 8.40 -6.08
N LYS A 106 21.97 9.71 -5.87
CA LYS A 106 21.22 10.30 -4.75
C LYS A 106 19.72 10.18 -4.98
N PHE A 107 19.25 10.23 -6.23
CA PHE A 107 17.85 10.06 -6.60
C PHE A 107 17.34 8.63 -6.39
N GLU A 108 18.16 7.60 -6.65
CA GLU A 108 17.80 6.20 -6.34
C GLU A 108 17.69 5.94 -4.83
N LYS A 109 18.67 6.42 -4.04
CA LYS A 109 18.58 6.39 -2.57
C LYS A 109 17.38 7.18 -2.06
N LEU A 110 17.12 8.32 -2.70
CA LEU A 110 15.97 9.14 -2.40
C LEU A 110 14.68 8.42 -2.79
N PHE A 111 14.60 7.64 -3.87
CA PHE A 111 13.44 6.81 -4.22
C PHE A 111 13.18 5.70 -3.20
N ASP A 112 14.22 4.99 -2.77
CA ASP A 112 14.12 3.99 -1.69
C ASP A 112 13.66 4.62 -0.36
N GLU A 113 14.00 5.89 -0.12
CA GLU A 113 13.49 6.68 1.00
C GLU A 113 12.11 7.34 0.72
N ILE A 114 11.79 7.77 -0.50
CA ILE A 114 10.64 8.61 -0.92
C ILE A 114 9.39 7.80 -1.19
N ILE A 115 9.48 6.50 -1.48
CA ILE A 115 8.28 5.64 -1.54
C ILE A 115 7.44 5.74 -0.24
N PHE A 116 8.02 6.29 0.85
CA PHE A 116 7.34 6.69 2.08
C PHE A 116 7.38 8.20 2.37
N THR A 117 7.11 9.03 1.38
CA THR A 117 6.70 10.42 1.63
C THR A 117 5.20 10.45 1.75
N CYS A 118 4.69 10.40 2.98
CA CYS A 118 3.32 10.80 3.23
C CYS A 118 3.16 12.21 2.66
N VAL A 119 2.31 12.34 1.64
CA VAL A 119 1.91 13.65 1.11
C VAL A 119 1.27 14.38 2.29
N ASN A 120 1.79 15.57 2.61
CA ASN A 120 1.15 16.42 3.61
C ASN A 120 -0.25 16.75 3.09
N ASP A 121 -1.26 16.29 3.81
CA ASP A 121 -2.69 16.35 3.46
C ASP A 121 -3.27 17.78 3.41
N TYR A 122 -2.40 18.80 3.39
CA TYR A 122 -2.77 20.20 3.14
C TYR A 122 -3.06 20.50 1.67
N ASP A 123 -2.73 19.58 0.74
CA ASP A 123 -2.81 19.83 -0.70
C ASP A 123 -3.90 19.04 -1.45
N ILE A 124 -4.71 18.21 -0.74
CA ILE A 124 -5.79 17.39 -1.37
C ILE A 124 -7.20 17.97 -1.08
N ARG A 125 -7.29 19.07 -0.32
CA ARG A 125 -8.55 19.84 -0.18
C ARG A 125 -8.58 21.06 -1.10
N ARG A 126 -8.58 20.82 -2.41
CA ARG A 126 -9.07 21.76 -3.44
C ARG A 126 -9.74 21.03 -4.59
#